data_AF-A0A0K1QHC4-F1
#
_entry.id   AF-A0A0K1QHC4-F1
#
_cell.length_a   1.000
_cell.length_b   1.000
_cell.length_c   1.000
_cell.angle_alpha   90.00
_cell.angle_beta   90.00
_cell.angle_gamma   90.00
#
_symmetry.space_group_name_H-M   'P 1'
#
loop_
_entity.id
_entity.type
_entity.pdbx_description
1 polymer ?
#
loop_
_entity_poly.entity_id
_entity_poly.type
_entity_poly.pdbx_seq_one_letter_code
_entity_poly.pdbx_strand_id
1 'polypeptide(L)'
;MKASVLAAFLKFTAPLEGRVPWMYLDDASPRGLVTCGVGNLCSLSFALTLPWTVDGRRATRAEIEAAWRAVDAAQARKHQGGGNHGDLTRLRLSDTDIDAMVMAKVRGNEAELCKVFPAFSSWPADAQLFACSWAWAVGPHGRYPKMIALLNKGDFEGARKEATINPQRGTIVLRNKRNLQLLRNAAIVQEQGLDFEVLHWPEALERAA
;
A
#
# COMPACT_ATOMS: atom_id res chain seq x y z
N MET A 1 -4.06 -2.60 14.89
CA MET A 1 -3.75 -1.34 14.21
C MET A 1 -4.69 -0.30 14.76
N LYS A 2 -4.19 0.90 15.03
CA LYS A 2 -4.92 2.01 15.62
C LYS A 2 -5.92 2.59 14.62
N ALA A 3 -7.01 3.16 15.15
CA ALA A 3 -8.08 3.73 14.34
C ALA A 3 -7.59 4.90 13.48
N SER A 4 -6.69 5.72 14.01
CA SER A 4 -6.04 6.85 13.32
C SER A 4 -5.27 6.40 12.06
N VAL A 5 -4.59 5.26 12.15
CA VAL A 5 -3.84 4.67 11.02
C VAL A 5 -4.79 4.17 9.94
N LEU A 6 -5.84 3.44 10.33
CA LEU A 6 -6.82 2.90 9.38
C LEU A 6 -7.51 4.04 8.61
N ALA A 7 -7.92 5.10 9.31
CA ALA A 7 -8.58 6.26 8.71
C ALA A 7 -7.66 7.04 7.75
N ALA A 8 -6.35 7.10 8.05
CA ALA A 8 -5.39 7.84 7.23
C ALA A 8 -4.84 7.04 6.03
N PHE A 9 -4.97 5.70 6.03
CA PHE A 9 -4.22 4.85 5.11
C PHE A 9 -4.46 5.18 3.62
N LEU A 10 -5.71 5.38 3.21
CA LEU A 10 -6.00 5.75 1.80
C LEU A 10 -5.42 7.11 1.43
N LYS A 11 -5.56 8.11 2.32
CA LYS A 11 -4.96 9.45 2.13
C LYS A 11 -3.44 9.38 2.00
N PHE A 12 -2.81 8.46 2.74
CA PHE A 12 -1.37 8.23 2.68
C PHE A 12 -0.94 7.54 1.37
N THR A 13 -1.61 6.43 1.01
CA THR A 13 -1.17 5.48 -0.02
C THR A 13 -1.63 5.85 -1.42
N ALA A 14 -2.84 6.40 -1.59
CA ALA A 14 -3.38 6.70 -2.93
C ALA A 14 -2.51 7.66 -3.75
N PRO A 15 -1.89 8.72 -3.19
CA PRO A 15 -0.95 9.56 -3.94
C PRO A 15 0.36 8.85 -4.34
N LEU A 16 0.67 7.69 -3.74
CA LEU A 16 1.88 6.92 -4.04
C LEU A 16 1.65 5.85 -5.11
N GLU A 17 0.43 5.30 -5.18
CA GLU A 17 0.07 4.21 -6.11
C GLU A 17 -0.77 4.70 -7.31
N GLY A 18 -1.43 5.84 -7.16
CA GLY A 18 -2.56 6.22 -8.00
C GLY A 18 -3.84 5.49 -7.58
N ARG A 19 -4.98 5.99 -8.10
CA ARG A 19 -6.30 5.39 -7.89
C ARG A 19 -6.92 5.14 -9.26
N VAL A 20 -7.02 3.88 -9.65
CA VAL A 20 -7.38 3.47 -11.01
C VAL A 20 -8.62 2.55 -10.96
N PRO A 21 -9.77 2.98 -11.50
CA PRO A 21 -11.00 2.20 -11.41
C PRO A 21 -11.09 1.06 -12.44
N TRP A 22 -10.09 0.89 -13.30
CA TRP A 22 -9.98 -0.22 -14.26
C TRP A 22 -8.77 -1.11 -13.96
N MET A 23 -8.69 -2.26 -14.64
CA MET A 23 -7.50 -3.11 -14.63
C MET A 23 -6.40 -2.51 -15.52
N TYR A 24 -5.15 -2.60 -15.10
CA TYR A 24 -3.99 -2.11 -15.84
C TYR A 24 -2.78 -3.04 -15.64
N LEU A 25 -1.69 -2.82 -16.39
CA LEU A 25 -0.43 -3.52 -16.16
C LEU A 25 0.52 -2.70 -15.28
N ASP A 26 0.98 -3.33 -14.21
CA ASP A 26 2.09 -2.87 -13.39
C ASP A 26 3.43 -3.44 -13.91
N ASP A 27 4.52 -2.68 -13.78
CA ASP A 27 5.85 -3.02 -14.31
C ASP A 27 6.85 -3.49 -13.24
N ALA A 28 6.36 -3.86 -12.06
CA ALA A 28 7.17 -4.40 -10.96
C ALA A 28 7.88 -5.74 -11.28
N SER A 29 7.60 -6.37 -12.43
CA SER A 29 8.18 -7.63 -12.89
C SER A 29 8.58 -7.56 -14.38
N PRO A 30 9.50 -8.40 -14.88
CA PRO A 30 9.81 -8.47 -16.31
C PRO A 30 8.58 -8.68 -17.19
N ARG A 31 7.57 -9.39 -16.69
CA ARG A 31 6.23 -9.44 -17.30
C ARG A 31 5.31 -8.49 -16.54
N GLY A 32 4.54 -7.68 -17.26
CA GLY A 32 3.54 -6.81 -16.65
C GLY A 32 2.49 -7.63 -15.91
N LEU A 33 2.16 -7.21 -14.69
CA LEU A 33 1.19 -7.88 -13.84
C LEU A 33 -0.13 -7.12 -13.88
N VAL A 34 -1.26 -7.83 -14.06
CA VAL A 34 -2.58 -7.19 -14.00
C VAL A 34 -2.83 -6.67 -12.58
N THR A 35 -3.22 -5.41 -12.47
CA THR A 35 -3.36 -4.64 -11.23
C THR A 35 -4.62 -3.76 -11.33
N CYS A 36 -5.21 -3.36 -10.20
CA CYS A 36 -6.37 -2.45 -10.17
C CYS A 36 -6.41 -1.63 -8.88
N GLY A 37 -7.31 -0.64 -8.81
CA GLY A 37 -7.54 0.16 -7.61
C GLY A 37 -6.32 0.98 -7.21
N VAL A 38 -5.77 0.72 -6.03
CA VAL A 38 -4.63 1.44 -5.45
C VAL A 38 -3.41 0.51 -5.40
N GLY A 39 -2.92 0.10 -6.56
CA GLY A 39 -1.76 -0.79 -6.66
C GLY A 39 -2.04 -2.25 -6.26
N ASN A 40 -3.29 -2.70 -6.31
CA ASN A 40 -3.66 -4.07 -5.93
C ASN A 40 -3.40 -5.05 -7.09
N LEU A 41 -2.40 -5.92 -6.94
CA LEU A 41 -2.20 -7.05 -7.86
C LEU A 41 -3.50 -7.86 -7.99
N CYS A 42 -3.90 -8.08 -9.22
CA CYS A 42 -5.22 -8.58 -9.57
C CYS A 42 -5.07 -9.83 -10.42
N SER A 43 -4.87 -10.99 -9.77
CA SER A 43 -4.97 -12.28 -10.47
C SER A 43 -6.37 -12.44 -11.05
N LEU A 44 -6.54 -13.32 -12.04
CA LEU A 44 -7.88 -13.59 -12.57
C LEU A 44 -8.84 -14.08 -11.48
N SER A 45 -8.39 -14.95 -10.59
CA SER A 45 -9.20 -15.43 -9.47
C SER A 45 -9.64 -14.31 -8.54
N PHE A 46 -8.78 -13.32 -8.28
CA PHE A 46 -9.12 -12.15 -7.49
C PHE A 46 -10.03 -11.19 -8.25
N ALA A 47 -9.78 -10.94 -9.53
CA ALA A 47 -10.64 -10.10 -10.37
C ALA A 47 -12.10 -10.56 -10.33
N LEU A 48 -12.32 -11.87 -10.31
CA LEU A 48 -13.64 -12.50 -10.28
C LEU A 48 -14.41 -12.33 -8.96
N THR A 49 -13.74 -11.96 -7.86
CA THR A 49 -14.42 -11.68 -6.59
C THR A 49 -14.89 -10.24 -6.47
N LEU A 50 -14.36 -9.34 -7.30
CA LEU A 50 -14.61 -7.91 -7.20
C LEU A 50 -15.93 -7.52 -7.88
N PRO A 51 -16.64 -6.49 -7.37
CA PRO A 51 -17.93 -6.05 -7.87
C PRO A 51 -17.80 -5.16 -9.11
N TRP A 52 -17.11 -5.63 -10.14
CA TRP A 52 -16.95 -4.89 -11.39
C TRP A 52 -18.30 -4.52 -12.01
N THR A 53 -18.38 -3.30 -12.53
CA THR A 53 -19.54 -2.82 -13.30
C THR A 53 -19.16 -2.57 -14.75
N VAL A 54 -20.11 -2.79 -15.64
CA VAL A 54 -20.05 -2.40 -17.06
C VAL A 54 -21.38 -1.74 -17.38
N ASP A 55 -21.34 -0.51 -17.89
CA ASP A 55 -22.54 0.22 -18.35
C ASP A 55 -23.66 0.28 -17.30
N GLY A 56 -23.29 0.53 -16.04
CA GLY A 56 -24.24 0.70 -14.93
C GLY A 56 -24.80 -0.61 -14.35
N ARG A 57 -24.42 -1.78 -14.87
CA ARG A 57 -24.79 -3.07 -14.30
C ARG A 57 -23.58 -3.84 -13.78
N ARG A 58 -23.83 -4.84 -12.93
CA ARG A 58 -22.79 -5.79 -12.53
C ARG A 58 -22.28 -6.57 -13.74
N ALA A 59 -20.96 -6.68 -13.85
CA ALA A 59 -20.32 -7.46 -14.89
C ALA A 59 -20.48 -8.96 -14.63
N THR A 60 -20.67 -9.71 -15.70
CA THR A 60 -20.68 -11.17 -15.66
C THR A 60 -19.26 -11.72 -15.53
N ARG A 61 -19.16 -12.98 -15.11
CA ARG A 61 -17.89 -13.71 -15.08
C ARG A 61 -17.14 -13.67 -16.42
N ALA A 62 -17.85 -13.90 -17.52
CA ALA A 62 -17.25 -13.93 -18.86
C ALA A 62 -16.67 -12.55 -19.26
N GLU A 63 -17.36 -11.46 -18.91
CA GLU A 63 -16.87 -10.10 -19.16
C GLU A 63 -15.62 -9.77 -18.36
N ILE A 64 -15.57 -10.19 -17.09
CA ILE A 64 -14.39 -10.03 -16.24
C ILE A 64 -13.21 -10.82 -16.78
N GLU A 65 -13.42 -12.08 -17.18
CA GLU A 65 -12.38 -12.92 -17.79
C GLU A 65 -11.84 -12.32 -19.09
N ALA A 66 -12.72 -11.84 -19.97
CA ALA A 66 -12.34 -11.22 -21.24
C ALA A 66 -11.54 -9.94 -21.02
N ALA A 67 -12.00 -9.05 -20.14
CA ALA A 67 -11.30 -7.81 -19.81
C ALA A 67 -9.93 -8.07 -19.17
N TRP A 68 -9.85 -9.02 -18.24
CA TRP A 68 -8.59 -9.40 -17.60
C TRP A 68 -7.58 -9.90 -18.63
N ARG A 69 -8.00 -10.78 -19.55
CA ARG A 69 -7.14 -11.30 -20.63
C ARG A 69 -6.72 -10.20 -21.61
N ALA A 70 -7.59 -9.26 -21.93
CA ALA A 70 -7.27 -8.13 -22.80
C ALA A 70 -6.16 -7.26 -22.19
N VAL A 71 -6.23 -6.98 -20.89
CA VAL A 71 -5.18 -6.24 -20.16
C VAL A 71 -3.91 -7.08 -20.05
N ASP A 72 -3.99 -8.36 -19.68
CA ASP A 72 -2.84 -9.26 -19.58
C ASP A 72 -2.09 -9.42 -20.92
N ALA A 73 -2.80 -9.37 -22.04
CA ALA A 73 -2.21 -9.45 -23.38
C ALA A 73 -1.50 -8.15 -23.82
N ALA A 74 -1.84 -7.00 -23.21
CA ALA A 74 -1.32 -5.68 -23.60
C ALA A 74 0.11 -5.40 -23.10
N GLN A 75 0.99 -6.42 -23.06
CA GLN A 75 2.32 -6.37 -22.42
C GLN A 75 3.23 -5.26 -22.94
N ALA A 76 3.05 -4.82 -24.20
CA ALA A 76 3.76 -3.67 -24.75
C ALA A 76 3.46 -2.34 -24.02
N ARG A 77 2.35 -2.26 -23.27
CA ARG A 77 1.92 -1.08 -22.51
C ARG A 77 2.34 -1.08 -21.04
N LYS A 78 3.03 -2.12 -20.54
CA LYS A 78 3.34 -2.26 -19.09
C LYS A 78 4.07 -1.05 -18.48
N HIS A 79 4.92 -0.36 -19.25
CA HIS A 79 5.66 0.82 -18.78
C HIS A 79 4.92 2.15 -18.97
N GLN A 80 3.68 2.13 -19.48
CA GLN A 80 2.90 3.34 -19.72
C GLN A 80 2.16 3.84 -18.47
N GLY A 81 2.17 3.06 -17.38
CA GLY A 81 1.46 3.39 -16.15
C GLY A 81 -0.04 3.12 -16.21
N GLY A 82 -0.66 3.00 -15.03
CA GLY A 82 -2.04 2.52 -14.91
C GLY A 82 -3.10 3.38 -15.60
N GLY A 83 -2.86 4.70 -15.70
CA GLY A 83 -3.77 5.64 -16.35
C GLY A 83 -4.00 5.36 -17.84
N ASN A 84 -3.09 4.65 -18.53
CA ASN A 84 -3.10 4.44 -19.98
C ASN A 84 -3.73 3.11 -20.43
N HIS A 85 -4.50 2.46 -19.55
CA HIS A 85 -5.13 1.16 -19.83
C HIS A 85 -6.67 1.22 -19.82
N GLY A 86 -7.26 2.39 -19.58
CA GLY A 86 -8.71 2.55 -19.43
C GLY A 86 -9.51 2.29 -20.72
N ASP A 87 -8.84 2.31 -21.88
CA ASP A 87 -9.38 1.98 -23.20
C ASP A 87 -9.46 0.47 -23.47
N LEU A 88 -8.69 -0.35 -22.73
CA LEU A 88 -8.65 -1.81 -22.93
C LEU A 88 -9.91 -2.53 -22.42
N THR A 89 -10.68 -1.87 -21.55
CA THR A 89 -11.90 -2.44 -20.97
C THR A 89 -12.87 -1.35 -20.54
N ARG A 90 -14.16 -1.66 -20.58
CA ARG A 90 -15.23 -0.81 -20.03
C ARG A 90 -15.51 -1.10 -18.55
N LEU A 91 -14.88 -2.12 -17.95
CA LEU A 91 -15.09 -2.48 -16.55
C LEU A 91 -14.59 -1.40 -15.61
N ARG A 92 -15.42 -1.06 -14.62
CA ARG A 92 -15.09 -0.08 -13.59
C ARG A 92 -15.46 -0.60 -12.19
N LEU A 93 -14.57 -0.37 -11.22
CA LEU A 93 -14.90 -0.39 -9.80
C LEU A 93 -15.39 0.98 -9.36
N SER A 94 -16.36 1.00 -8.44
CA SER A 94 -16.74 2.26 -7.77
C SER A 94 -15.66 2.67 -6.77
N ASP A 95 -15.68 3.93 -6.35
CA ASP A 95 -14.78 4.40 -5.30
C ASP A 95 -14.97 3.64 -3.98
N THR A 96 -16.22 3.36 -3.62
CA THR A 96 -16.53 2.58 -2.42
C THR A 96 -15.98 1.16 -2.50
N ASP A 97 -16.03 0.53 -3.66
CA ASP A 97 -15.49 -0.83 -3.85
C ASP A 97 -13.95 -0.84 -3.80
N ILE A 98 -13.30 0.19 -4.36
CA ILE A 98 -11.85 0.36 -4.24
C ILE A 98 -11.47 0.53 -2.76
N ASP A 99 -12.20 1.35 -2.02
CA ASP A 99 -11.91 1.59 -0.60
C ASP A 99 -12.07 0.30 0.21
N ALA A 100 -13.18 -0.42 0.01
CA ALA A 100 -13.43 -1.71 0.66
C ALA A 100 -12.32 -2.73 0.34
N MET A 101 -11.91 -2.83 -0.92
CA MET A 101 -10.82 -3.70 -1.37
C MET A 101 -9.49 -3.34 -0.70
N VAL A 102 -9.14 -2.06 -0.67
CA VAL A 102 -7.90 -1.59 -0.03
C VAL A 102 -7.93 -1.88 1.46
N MET A 103 -9.04 -1.57 2.15
CA MET A 103 -9.18 -1.85 3.58
C MET A 103 -9.09 -3.33 3.92
N ALA A 104 -9.70 -4.21 3.11
CA ALA A 104 -9.57 -5.65 3.27
C ALA A 104 -8.11 -6.11 3.15
N LYS A 105 -7.39 -5.59 2.14
CA LYS A 105 -5.97 -5.92 1.94
C LYS A 105 -5.08 -5.40 3.06
N VAL A 106 -5.32 -4.19 3.57
CA VAL A 106 -4.58 -3.62 4.71
C VAL A 106 -4.76 -4.49 5.96
N ARG A 107 -6.00 -4.90 6.26
CA ARG A 107 -6.27 -5.81 7.40
C ARG A 107 -5.59 -7.17 7.23
N GLY A 108 -5.55 -7.69 6.01
CA GLY A 108 -4.78 -8.91 5.71
C GLY A 108 -3.28 -8.73 5.93
N ASN A 109 -2.72 -7.60 5.47
CA ASN A 109 -1.31 -7.27 5.71
C ASN A 109 -1.02 -7.06 7.20
N GLU A 110 -1.91 -6.42 7.95
CA GLU A 110 -1.83 -6.25 9.40
C GLU A 110 -1.71 -7.61 10.11
N ALA A 111 -2.57 -8.58 9.76
CA ALA A 111 -2.52 -9.91 10.35
C ALA A 111 -1.17 -10.61 10.13
N GLU A 112 -0.54 -10.41 8.96
CA GLU A 112 0.81 -10.90 8.69
C GLU A 112 1.89 -10.11 9.43
N LEU A 113 1.76 -8.78 9.49
CA LEU A 113 2.67 -7.90 10.21
C LEU A 113 2.71 -8.22 11.71
N CYS A 114 1.59 -8.56 12.34
CA CYS A 114 1.56 -9.00 13.74
C CYS A 114 2.36 -10.30 13.99
N LYS A 115 2.57 -11.13 12.97
CA LYS A 115 3.43 -12.33 13.07
C LYS A 115 4.91 -11.97 12.98
N VAL A 116 5.26 -10.97 12.16
CA VAL A 116 6.63 -10.47 11.97
C VAL A 116 7.05 -9.58 13.15
N PHE A 117 6.09 -8.84 13.70
CA PHE A 117 6.25 -7.83 14.74
C PHE A 117 5.26 -8.09 15.87
N PRO A 118 5.60 -8.92 16.89
CA PRO A 118 4.68 -9.26 17.97
C PRO A 118 4.17 -8.04 18.77
N ALA A 119 4.96 -6.97 18.83
CA ALA A 119 4.59 -5.72 19.50
C ALA A 119 3.86 -4.71 18.59
N PHE A 120 3.48 -5.08 17.36
CA PHE A 120 2.90 -4.16 16.39
C PHE A 120 1.72 -3.34 16.94
N SER A 121 0.81 -3.97 17.69
CA SER A 121 -0.37 -3.31 18.25
C SER A 121 -0.04 -2.23 19.29
N SER A 122 1.11 -2.32 19.96
CA SER A 122 1.55 -1.36 20.98
C SER A 122 2.48 -0.27 20.44
N TRP A 123 2.87 -0.29 19.17
CA TRP A 123 3.70 0.75 18.58
C TRP A 123 2.97 2.09 18.43
N PRO A 124 3.68 3.23 18.36
CA PRO A 124 3.11 4.51 17.94
C PRO A 124 2.36 4.41 16.60
N ALA A 125 1.29 5.22 16.43
CA ALA A 125 0.48 5.22 15.21
C ALA A 125 1.32 5.45 13.94
N ASP A 126 2.30 6.36 13.96
CA ASP A 126 3.18 6.59 12.82
C ASP A 126 4.01 5.34 12.45
N ALA A 127 4.51 4.58 13.44
CA ALA A 127 5.24 3.32 13.17
C ALA A 127 4.32 2.23 12.59
N GLN A 128 3.06 2.18 13.03
CA GLN A 128 2.07 1.28 12.43
C GLN A 128 1.76 1.67 10.98
N LEU A 129 1.56 2.96 10.70
CA LEU A 129 1.36 3.44 9.33
C LEU A 129 2.57 3.16 8.44
N PHE A 130 3.79 3.31 8.98
CA PHE A 130 5.02 2.94 8.30
C PHE A 130 5.01 1.47 7.88
N ALA A 131 4.75 0.55 8.83
CA ALA A 131 4.81 -0.86 8.53
C ALA A 131 3.73 -1.28 7.53
N CYS A 132 2.53 -0.69 7.61
CA CYS A 132 1.46 -0.90 6.63
C CYS A 132 1.86 -0.40 5.24
N SER A 133 2.46 0.80 5.14
CA SER A 133 2.98 1.35 3.87
C SER A 133 4.12 0.53 3.29
N TRP A 134 5.04 0.06 4.14
CA TRP A 134 6.14 -0.82 3.74
C TRP A 134 5.62 -2.17 3.25
N ALA A 135 4.71 -2.81 4.00
CA ALA A 135 4.08 -4.06 3.60
C ALA A 135 3.25 -3.93 2.31
N TRP A 136 2.68 -2.75 2.06
CA TRP A 136 1.99 -2.47 0.81
C TRP A 136 2.97 -2.46 -0.37
N ALA A 137 4.13 -1.83 -0.21
CA ALA A 137 5.12 -1.67 -1.28
C ALA A 137 5.93 -2.93 -1.58
N VAL A 138 6.33 -3.68 -0.54
CA VAL A 138 7.27 -4.81 -0.69
C VAL A 138 6.75 -6.13 -0.10
N GLY A 139 5.49 -6.17 0.34
CA GLY A 139 4.90 -7.30 1.02
C GLY A 139 5.23 -7.34 2.53
N PRO A 140 4.38 -7.98 3.36
CA PRO A 140 4.58 -8.06 4.81
C PRO A 140 5.80 -8.88 5.23
N HIS A 141 6.34 -9.71 4.32
CA HIS A 141 7.53 -10.57 4.53
C HIS A 141 8.75 -10.04 3.76
N GLY A 142 8.82 -8.73 3.51
CA GLY A 142 9.94 -8.10 2.81
C GLY A 142 11.30 -8.39 3.48
N ARG A 143 12.35 -8.62 2.69
CA ARG A 143 13.68 -9.02 3.19
C ARG A 143 14.51 -7.82 3.69
N TYR A 144 14.13 -7.27 4.84
CA TYR A 144 14.83 -6.15 5.49
C TYR A 144 15.28 -6.54 6.91
N PRO A 145 16.19 -7.52 7.08
CA PRO A 145 16.45 -8.16 8.37
C PRO A 145 16.92 -7.18 9.46
N LYS A 146 17.75 -6.19 9.10
CA LYS A 146 18.22 -5.17 10.05
C LYS A 146 17.09 -4.27 10.53
N MET A 147 16.32 -3.70 9.61
CA MET A 147 15.14 -2.90 9.93
C MET A 147 14.15 -3.71 10.78
N ILE A 148 13.87 -4.96 10.41
CA ILE A 148 12.97 -5.84 11.16
C ILE A 148 13.48 -6.07 12.58
N ALA A 149 14.77 -6.34 12.75
CA ALA A 149 15.36 -6.52 14.08
C ALA A 149 15.30 -5.26 14.94
N LEU A 150 15.45 -4.07 14.34
CA LEU A 150 15.38 -2.78 15.04
C LEU A 150 13.94 -2.46 15.45
N LEU A 151 12.97 -2.66 14.55
CA LEU A 151 11.54 -2.50 14.85
C LEU A 151 11.08 -3.44 15.96
N ASN A 152 11.54 -4.70 15.97
CA ASN A 152 11.23 -5.66 17.05
C ASN A 152 11.82 -5.26 18.41
N LYS A 153 12.83 -4.38 18.43
CA LYS A 153 13.38 -3.78 19.66
C LYS A 153 12.72 -2.45 20.03
N GLY A 154 11.77 -1.95 19.22
CA GLY A 154 11.21 -0.61 19.38
C GLY A 154 12.18 0.53 19.01
N ASP A 155 13.26 0.22 18.28
CA ASP A 155 14.24 1.21 17.83
C ASP A 155 13.81 1.81 16.48
N PHE A 156 12.87 2.74 16.52
CA PHE A 156 12.32 3.38 15.32
C PHE A 156 13.33 4.28 14.60
N GLU A 157 14.21 4.98 15.32
CA GLU A 157 15.24 5.83 14.71
C GLU A 157 16.36 4.99 14.08
N GLY A 158 16.74 3.87 14.69
CA GLY A 158 17.60 2.87 14.08
C GLY A 158 16.96 2.29 12.83
N ALA A 159 15.71 1.82 12.92
CA ALA A 159 14.99 1.25 11.79
C ALA A 159 14.90 2.23 10.61
N ARG A 160 14.73 3.54 10.88
CA ARG A 160 14.69 4.60 9.86
C ARG A 160 15.92 4.57 8.96
N LYS A 161 17.10 4.25 9.49
CA LYS A 161 18.35 4.21 8.71
C LYS A 161 18.43 3.01 7.76
N GLU A 162 17.62 1.99 7.99
CA GLU A 162 17.62 0.71 7.25
C GLU A 162 16.34 0.53 6.40
N ALA A 163 15.40 1.48 6.42
CA ALA A 163 14.05 1.33 5.86
C ALA A 163 13.89 1.79 4.39
N THR A 164 14.96 2.22 3.74
CA THR A 164 14.93 2.73 2.36
C THR A 164 14.61 1.61 1.37
N ILE A 165 13.50 1.75 0.62
CA ILE A 165 13.12 0.83 -0.45
C ILE A 165 13.89 1.17 -1.73
N ASN A 166 14.46 0.15 -2.37
CA ASN A 166 15.17 0.27 -3.63
C ASN A 166 14.44 -0.49 -4.76
N PRO A 167 14.59 -0.06 -6.03
CA PRO A 167 15.35 1.11 -6.48
C PRO A 167 14.60 2.43 -6.23
N GLN A 168 15.35 3.50 -5.96
CA GLN A 168 14.80 4.83 -5.70
C GLN A 168 14.39 5.55 -7.00
N ARG A 169 13.22 5.22 -7.53
CA ARG A 169 12.67 5.84 -8.75
C ARG A 169 11.16 6.07 -8.63
N GLY A 170 10.64 7.04 -9.37
CA GLY A 170 9.21 7.34 -9.39
C GLY A 170 8.64 7.61 -7.98
N THR A 171 7.48 7.05 -7.68
CA THR A 171 6.79 7.25 -6.40
C THR A 171 7.49 6.57 -5.21
N ILE A 172 8.46 5.67 -5.43
CA ILE A 172 9.28 5.09 -4.35
C ILE A 172 10.11 6.15 -3.64
N VAL A 173 10.61 7.17 -4.35
CA VAL A 173 11.33 8.29 -3.73
C VAL A 173 10.44 9.03 -2.72
N LEU A 174 9.20 9.32 -3.11
CA LEU A 174 8.22 9.97 -2.25
C LEU A 174 7.77 9.05 -1.10
N ARG A 175 7.57 7.75 -1.37
CA ARG A 175 7.25 6.76 -0.34
C ARG A 175 8.35 6.68 0.70
N ASN A 176 9.62 6.58 0.29
CA ASN A 176 10.75 6.58 1.21
C ASN A 176 10.74 7.85 2.06
N LYS A 177 10.63 9.04 1.46
CA LYS A 177 10.54 10.30 2.23
C LYS A 177 9.46 10.24 3.32
N ARG A 178 8.24 9.82 2.97
CA ARG A 178 7.12 9.72 3.93
C ARG A 178 7.34 8.62 4.98
N ASN A 179 7.80 7.46 4.58
CA ASN A 179 8.09 6.33 5.48
C ASN A 179 9.17 6.68 6.50
N LEU A 180 10.23 7.37 6.07
CA LEU A 180 11.30 7.81 6.95
C LEU A 180 10.81 8.90 7.94
N GLN A 181 9.90 9.78 7.52
CA GLN A 181 9.24 10.73 8.40
C GLN A 181 8.40 10.02 9.47
N LEU A 182 7.62 9.00 9.09
CA LEU A 182 6.81 8.22 10.04
C LEU A 182 7.67 7.56 11.13
N LEU A 183 8.80 6.95 10.76
CA LEU A 183 9.71 6.37 11.75
C LEU A 183 10.37 7.42 12.65
N ARG A 184 10.68 8.61 12.11
CA ARG A 184 11.15 9.75 12.92
C ARG A 184 10.09 10.22 13.91
N ASN A 185 8.84 10.40 13.46
CA ASN A 185 7.73 10.78 14.33
C ASN A 185 7.53 9.75 15.45
N ALA A 186 7.53 8.46 15.12
CA ALA A 186 7.40 7.39 16.10
C ALA A 186 8.53 7.39 17.14
N ALA A 187 9.78 7.63 16.72
CA ALA A 187 10.90 7.78 17.64
C ALA A 187 10.69 8.96 18.60
N ILE A 188 10.25 10.11 18.08
CA ILE A 188 9.98 11.31 18.90
C ILE A 188 8.84 11.06 19.90
N VAL A 189 7.74 10.43 19.45
CA VAL A 189 6.61 10.05 20.30
C VAL A 189 7.07 9.16 21.45
N GLN A 190 7.93 8.17 21.16
CA GLN A 190 8.49 7.29 22.18
C GLN A 190 9.45 8.02 23.13
N GLU A 191 10.36 8.84 22.59
CA GLU A 191 11.36 9.59 23.37
C GLU A 191 10.74 10.60 24.34
N GLN A 192 9.65 11.26 23.93
CA GLN A 192 8.99 12.31 24.71
C GLN A 192 7.77 11.81 25.51
N GLY A 193 7.42 10.53 25.40
CA GLY A 193 6.24 9.96 26.07
C GLY A 193 4.92 10.58 25.60
N LEU A 194 4.80 10.90 24.32
CA LEU A 194 3.57 11.41 23.72
C LEU A 194 2.53 10.28 23.57
N ASP A 195 1.29 10.64 23.22
CA ASP A 195 0.22 9.66 23.00
C ASP A 195 0.47 8.80 21.75
N PHE A 196 0.57 7.49 21.94
CA PHE A 196 0.81 6.53 20.86
C PHE A 196 -0.42 6.36 19.95
N GLU A 197 -1.62 6.75 20.38
CA GLU A 197 -2.85 6.72 19.57
C GLU A 197 -2.90 7.81 18.50
N VAL A 198 -2.21 8.92 18.73
CA VAL A 198 -2.19 10.07 17.82
C VAL A 198 -1.27 9.77 16.64
N LEU A 199 -1.84 9.87 15.43
CA LEU A 199 -1.06 9.87 14.20
C LEU A 199 -0.62 11.30 13.91
N HIS A 200 0.69 11.52 13.84
CA HIS A 200 1.26 12.85 13.59
C HIS A 200 1.49 13.16 12.12
N TRP A 201 1.49 12.16 11.24
CA TRP A 201 1.46 12.40 9.80
C TRP A 201 0.14 13.11 9.40
N PRO A 202 0.18 14.13 8.50
CA PRO A 202 1.26 14.51 7.59
C PRO A 202 2.35 15.43 8.15
N GLU A 203 2.23 15.90 9.39
CA GLU A 203 3.21 16.77 10.04
C GLU A 203 4.50 16.02 10.42
N ALA A 204 5.62 16.74 10.44
CA ALA A 204 6.87 16.26 10.99
C ALA A 204 7.00 16.82 12.41
N LEU A 205 7.13 15.94 13.40
CA LEU A 205 7.37 16.36 14.77
C LEU A 205 8.77 16.94 14.93
N GLU A 206 8.95 17.89 15.84
CA GLU A 206 10.28 18.34 16.25
C GLU A 206 10.63 17.77 17.62
N ARG A 207 11.93 17.54 17.84
CA ARG A 207 12.40 17.21 19.19
C ARG A 207 12.30 18.47 20.05
N ALA A 208 11.80 18.33 21.28
CA ALA A 208 11.93 19.38 22.27
C ALA A 208 13.42 19.69 22.49
N ALA A 209 13.73 20.97 22.64
CA ALA A 209 15.08 21.47 22.89
C ALA A 209 15.57 21.10 24.30
#